data_AF-A0A940VRP8-F1
#
_entry.id   AF-A0A940VRP8-F1
#
_cell.length_a   1.000
_cell.length_b   1.000
_cell.length_c   1.000
_cell.angle_alpha   90.00
_cell.angle_beta   90.00
_cell.angle_gamma   90.00
#
_symmetry.space_group_name_H-M   'P 1'
#
loop_
_entity.id
_entity.type
_entity.pdbx_description
1 polymer ?
#
loop_
_entity_poly.entity_id
_entity_poly.type
_entity_poly.pdbx_seq_one_letter_code
_entity_poly.pdbx_strand_id
1 'polypeptide(L)'
;MKRVYIAHPLRGNVTENIQQATDICLKYARQGEVIPLSPLHAFQFLDITGDQVKAMQMCFELLAMCDELWIHGPWWTSEGCQAEICFAGCRDIPVRFK
;
A
#
# COMPACT_ATOMS: atom_id res chain seq x y z
N MET A 1 5.99 -14.09 11.13
CA MET A 1 6.03 -13.55 9.75
C MET A 1 6.00 -12.04 9.85
N LYS A 2 6.77 -11.33 9.01
CA LYS A 2 6.72 -9.85 8.96
C LYS A 2 5.43 -9.39 8.32
N ARG A 3 4.81 -8.33 8.85
CA ARG A 3 3.70 -7.60 8.25
C ARG A 3 4.29 -6.63 7.23
N VAL A 4 3.91 -6.78 5.98
CA VAL A 4 4.45 -5.97 4.89
C VAL A 4 3.32 -5.18 4.27
N TYR A 5 3.46 -3.86 4.28
CA TYR A 5 2.55 -2.98 3.58
C TYR A 5 2.86 -3.01 2.08
N ILE A 6 1.88 -3.36 1.26
CA ILE A 6 2.01 -3.44 -0.19
C ILE A 6 1.39 -2.18 -0.80
N ALA A 7 2.25 -1.24 -1.18
CA ALA A 7 1.84 0.02 -1.81
C ALA A 7 1.83 -0.12 -3.33
N HIS A 8 0.73 0.32 -3.94
CA HIS A 8 0.54 0.35 -5.39
C HIS A 8 -0.34 1.55 -5.77
N PRO A 9 -0.09 2.23 -6.91
CA PRO A 9 -0.96 3.30 -7.39
C PRO A 9 -2.42 2.84 -7.48
N LEU A 10 -3.36 3.70 -7.06
CA LEU A 10 -4.81 3.47 -7.24
C LEU A 10 -5.35 4.20 -8.47
N ARG A 11 -5.05 5.49 -8.61
CA ARG A 11 -5.61 6.38 -9.64
C ARG A 11 -5.13 6.00 -11.05
N GLY A 12 -5.89 6.42 -12.06
CA GLY A 12 -5.71 5.97 -13.44
C GLY A 12 -6.63 4.79 -13.74
N ASN A 13 -6.07 3.65 -14.14
CA ASN A 13 -6.86 2.43 -14.36
C ASN A 13 -7.15 1.70 -13.04
N VAL A 14 -8.13 2.19 -12.28
CA VAL A 14 -8.46 1.72 -10.92
C VAL A 14 -8.65 0.21 -10.86
N THR A 15 -9.47 -0.36 -11.76
CA THR A 15 -9.76 -1.80 -11.77
C THR A 15 -8.50 -2.62 -12.01
N GLU A 16 -7.67 -2.22 -12.97
CA GLU A 16 -6.41 -2.91 -13.28
C GLU A 16 -5.42 -2.79 -12.12
N ASN A 17 -5.28 -1.60 -11.53
CA ASN A 17 -4.41 -1.37 -10.40
C ASN A 17 -4.77 -2.21 -9.16
N ILE A 18 -6.07 -2.33 -8.86
CA ILE A 18 -6.55 -3.21 -7.79
C ILE A 18 -6.24 -4.67 -8.11
N GLN A 19 -6.42 -5.10 -9.36
CA GLN A 19 -6.07 -6.46 -9.76
C GLN A 19 -4.57 -6.72 -9.61
N GLN A 20 -3.71 -5.80 -10.06
CA GLN A 20 -2.26 -5.90 -9.90
C GLN A 20 -1.87 -5.99 -8.41
N ALA A 21 -2.42 -5.12 -7.55
CA ALA A 21 -2.21 -5.20 -6.11
C ALA A 21 -2.68 -6.54 -5.52
N THR A 22 -3.78 -7.10 -6.03
CA THR A 22 -4.30 -8.43 -5.64
C THR A 22 -3.30 -9.53 -6.00
N ASP A 23 -2.80 -9.53 -7.23
CA ASP A 23 -1.86 -10.54 -7.71
C ASP A 23 -0.54 -10.50 -6.93
N ILE A 24 -0.05 -9.30 -6.60
CA ILE A 24 1.12 -9.09 -5.75
C ILE A 24 0.88 -9.67 -4.34
N CYS A 25 -0.26 -9.36 -3.72
CA CYS A 25 -0.59 -9.89 -2.40
C CYS A 25 -0.72 -11.42 -2.42
N LEU A 26 -1.39 -11.99 -3.43
CA LEU A 26 -1.52 -13.44 -3.59
C LEU A 26 -0.17 -14.14 -3.79
N LYS A 27 0.74 -13.53 -4.56
CA LYS A 27 2.11 -14.04 -4.73
C LYS A 27 2.81 -14.18 -3.38
N TYR A 28 2.81 -13.13 -2.56
CA TYR A 28 3.50 -13.16 -1.27
C TYR A 28 2.78 -14.03 -0.23
N ALA A 29 1.45 -14.05 -0.24
CA ALA A 29 0.67 -14.95 0.62
C ALA A 29 0.96 -16.43 0.32
N ARG A 30 1.13 -16.80 -0.97
CA ARG A 30 1.48 -18.18 -1.39
C ARG A 30 2.91 -18.57 -1.00
N GLN A 31 3.85 -17.62 -0.97
CA GLN A 31 5.22 -17.87 -0.52
C GLN A 31 5.28 -18.11 1.00
N GLY A 32 4.41 -17.46 1.77
CA GLY A 32 4.26 -17.71 3.21
C GLY A 32 5.37 -17.11 4.10
N GLU A 33 6.25 -16.27 3.55
CA GLU A 33 7.35 -15.64 4.30
C GLU A 33 6.89 -14.37 5.05
N VAL A 34 5.85 -13.71 4.52
CA VAL A 34 5.33 -12.42 4.98
C VAL A 34 3.80 -12.42 5.02
N ILE A 35 3.23 -11.49 5.77
CA ILE A 35 1.80 -11.17 5.78
C ILE A 35 1.62 -9.91 4.93
N PRO A 36 1.18 -10.02 3.66
CA PRO A 36 0.97 -8.85 2.80
C PRO A 36 -0.32 -8.12 3.22
N LEU A 37 -0.21 -6.81 3.43
CA LEU A 37 -1.30 -5.92 3.79
C LEU A 37 -1.39 -4.81 2.74
N SER A 38 -2.47 -4.78 1.97
CA SER A 38 -2.70 -3.76 0.95
C SER A 38 -3.76 -2.76 1.42
N PRO A 39 -3.50 -1.44 1.36
CA PRO A 39 -4.49 -0.43 1.69
C PRO A 39 -5.68 -0.46 0.74
N LEU A 40 -5.45 -0.83 -0.52
CA LEU A 40 -6.52 -0.87 -1.54
C LEU A 40 -7.57 -1.93 -1.19
N HIS A 41 -7.17 -3.04 -0.57
CA HIS A 41 -8.09 -4.07 -0.10
C HIS A 41 -8.66 -3.74 1.28
N ALA A 42 -7.83 -3.21 2.17
CA ALA A 42 -8.22 -2.87 3.54
C ALA A 42 -9.30 -1.79 3.58
N PHE A 43 -9.27 -0.84 2.63
CA PHE A 43 -10.15 0.32 2.63
C PHE A 43 -11.01 0.43 1.36
N GLN A 44 -11.24 -0.68 0.64
CA GLN A 44 -12.07 -0.71 -0.57
C GLN A 44 -13.52 -0.22 -0.34
N PHE A 45 -13.98 -0.19 0.92
CA PHE A 45 -15.30 0.30 1.31
C PHE A 45 -15.38 1.84 1.41
N LEU A 46 -14.25 2.54 1.31
CA LEU A 46 -14.23 4.01 1.28
C LEU A 46 -14.56 4.52 -0.12
N ASP A 47 -15.31 5.62 -0.18
CA ASP A 47 -15.60 6.31 -1.44
C ASP A 47 -14.35 7.04 -1.95
N ILE A 48 -13.96 6.75 -3.20
CA ILE A 48 -12.83 7.35 -3.90
C ILE A 48 -13.01 8.87 -4.09
N THR A 49 -14.25 9.36 -4.10
CA THR A 49 -14.58 10.80 -4.18
C THR A 49 -14.78 11.46 -2.81
N GLY A 50 -14.73 10.67 -1.74
CA GLY A 50 -14.89 11.12 -0.37
C GLY A 50 -13.64 11.80 0.20
N ASP A 51 -13.62 11.92 1.53
CA ASP A 51 -12.53 12.56 2.28
C ASP A 51 -11.20 11.82 2.12
N GLN A 52 -10.38 12.32 1.19
CA GLN A 52 -9.06 11.77 0.88
C GLN A 52 -8.07 11.95 2.03
N VAL A 53 -8.23 12.98 2.86
CA VAL A 53 -7.35 13.23 4.01
C VAL A 53 -7.56 12.14 5.05
N LYS A 54 -8.83 11.83 5.35
CA LYS A 54 -9.18 10.75 6.26
C LYS A 54 -8.73 9.38 5.73
N ALA A 55 -8.94 9.11 4.43
CA ALA A 55 -8.46 7.86 3.82
C ALA A 55 -6.93 7.71 3.94
N MET A 56 -6.18 8.78 3.68
CA MET A 56 -4.72 8.78 3.80
C MET A 56 -4.26 8.58 5.25
N GLN A 57 -4.93 9.19 6.23
CA GLN A 57 -4.64 8.95 7.65
C GLN A 57 -4.84 7.47 8.02
N MET A 58 -5.88 6.82 7.50
CA MET A 58 -6.09 5.38 7.72
C MET A 58 -4.99 4.53 7.06
N CYS A 59 -4.52 4.90 5.87
CA CYS A 59 -3.35 4.27 5.22
C CYS A 59 -2.10 4.37 6.08
N PHE A 60 -1.85 5.55 6.65
CA PHE A 60 -0.73 5.82 7.53
C PHE A 60 -0.78 5.02 8.84
N GLU A 61 -1.94 4.94 9.49
CA GLU A 61 -2.10 4.12 10.70
C GLU A 61 -1.89 2.62 10.39
N LEU A 62 -2.39 2.14 9.25
CA LEU A 62 -2.12 0.76 8.79
C LEU A 62 -0.63 0.52 8.53
N LEU A 63 0.03 1.46 7.86
CA LEU A 63 1.47 1.41 7.56
C LEU A 63 2.31 1.45 8.84
N ALA A 64 1.94 2.25 9.83
CA ALA A 64 2.65 2.34 11.12
C ALA A 64 2.62 1.02 11.91
N MET A 65 1.64 0.15 11.64
CA MET A 65 1.58 -1.19 12.23
C MET A 65 2.39 -2.22 11.43
N CYS A 66 2.98 -1.88 10.29
CA CYS A 66 3.74 -2.80 9.45
C CYS A 66 5.23 -2.78 9.79
N ASP A 67 5.92 -3.89 9.50
CA ASP A 67 7.34 -4.05 9.75
C ASP A 67 8.19 -3.55 8.55
N GLU A 68 7.62 -3.54 7.34
CA GLU A 68 8.25 -3.01 6.12
C GLU A 68 7.19 -2.43 5.15
N LEU A 69 7.62 -1.49 4.30
CA LEU A 69 6.86 -0.96 3.17
C LEU A 69 7.46 -1.47 1.86
N TRP A 70 6.69 -2.19 1.06
CA TRP A 70 7.09 -2.63 -0.27
C TRP A 70 6.29 -1.89 -1.34
N ILE A 71 7.01 -1.20 -2.22
CA ILE A 71 6.48 -0.32 -3.26
C ILE A 71 6.53 -1.05 -4.60
N HIS A 72 5.40 -1.07 -5.32
CA HIS A 72 5.27 -1.66 -6.65
C HIS A 72 4.65 -0.68 -7.66
N GLY A 73 4.86 -0.97 -8.95
CA GLY A 73 4.27 -0.21 -10.06
C GLY A 73 4.86 1.19 -10.23
N PRO A 74 4.21 2.07 -11.01
CA PRO A 74 4.67 3.44 -11.28
C PRO A 74 4.42 4.37 -10.09
N TRP A 75 4.98 4.06 -8.93
CA TRP A 75 4.78 4.80 -7.68
C TRP A 75 5.18 6.28 -7.77
N TRP A 76 6.14 6.62 -8.63
CA TRP A 76 6.59 8.00 -8.85
C TRP A 76 5.51 8.89 -9.48
N THR A 77 4.44 8.33 -10.04
CA THR A 77 3.29 9.12 -10.53
C THR A 77 2.12 9.14 -9.54
N SER A 78 2.24 8.50 -8.38
CA SER A 78 1.18 8.38 -7.38
C SER A 78 1.50 9.20 -6.15
N GLU A 79 0.77 10.30 -5.95
CA GLU A 79 0.89 11.14 -4.75
C GLU A 79 0.72 10.34 -3.45
N GLY A 80 -0.21 9.36 -3.45
CA GLY A 80 -0.44 8.49 -2.30
C GLY A 80 0.77 7.62 -1.96
N CYS A 81 1.38 6.99 -2.98
CA CYS A 81 2.57 6.16 -2.76
C CYS A 81 3.77 7.00 -2.32
N GLN A 82 3.94 8.21 -2.88
CA GLN A 82 4.99 9.13 -2.43
C GLN A 82 4.79 9.56 -0.97
N ALA A 83 3.55 9.82 -0.56
CA ALA A 83 3.21 10.17 0.81
C ALA A 83 3.50 9.00 1.78
N GLU A 84 3.18 7.76 1.38
CA GLU A 84 3.50 6.54 2.14
C GLU A 84 5.02 6.33 2.30
N ILE A 85 5.81 6.54 1.23
CA ILE A 85 7.29 6.49 1.29
C ILE A 85 7.83 7.52 2.28
N CYS A 86 7.36 8.76 2.19
CA CYS A 86 7.77 9.83 3.09
C CYS A 86 7.44 9.50 4.54
N PHE A 87 6.21 9.04 4.79
CA PHE A 87 5.76 8.62 6.11
C PHE A 87 6.60 7.48 6.70
N ALA A 88 6.92 6.47 5.89
CA ALA A 88 7.77 5.35 6.30
C ALA A 88 9.18 5.83 6.65
N GLY A 89 9.77 6.70 5.83
CA GLY A 89 11.07 7.32 6.09
C GLY A 89 11.11 8.09 7.41
N CYS A 90 10.06 8.87 7.71
CA CYS A 90 9.95 9.60 8.98
C CYS A 90 9.77 8.71 10.22
N ARG A 91 9.47 7.42 10.05
CA ARG A 91 9.25 6.45 11.14
C ARG A 91 10.27 5.31 11.16
N ASP A 92 11.34 5.43 10.39
CA ASP A 92 12.36 4.39 10.23
C ASP A 92 11.79 3.03 9.78
N ILE A 93 10.64 3.03 9.09
CA ILE A 93 10.06 1.82 8.50
C ILE A 93 10.84 1.51 7.22
N PRO A 94 11.47 0.33 7.09
CA PRO A 94 12.25 -0.02 5.91
C PRO A 94 11.40 -0.01 4.64
N VAL A 95 11.83 0.76 3.63
CA VAL A 95 11.20 0.84 2.31
C VAL A 95 11.95 -0.05 1.33
N ARG A 96 11.23 -0.89 0.58
CA ARG A 96 11.76 -1.74 -0.49
C ARG A 96 11.04 -1.43 -1.79
N PHE A 97 11.79 -1.09 -2.83
CA PHE A 97 11.26 -0.95 -4.19
C PHE A 97 11.33 -2.30 -4.89
N LYS A 98 10.20 -2.78 -5.44
CA LYS A 98 10.03 -4.16 -5.93
C LYS A 98 9.41 -4.23 -7.32
#